data_AF-A0A8C7D5N4-F1
#
_entry.id   AF-A0A8C7D5N4-F1
#
_cell.length_a   1.000
_cell.length_b   1.000
_cell.length_c   1.000
_cell.angle_alpha   90.00
_cell.angle_beta   90.00
_cell.angle_gamma   90.00
#
_symmetry.space_group_name_H-M   'P 1'
#
loop_
_entity.id
_entity.type
_entity.pdbx_description
1 polymer ?
#
loop_
_entity_poly.entity_id
_entity_poly.type
_entity_poly.pdbx_seq_one_letter_code
_entity_poly.pdbx_strand_id
1 'polypeptide(L)'
;CLINSEITMGLLQFIKDYFIGFLDYETPKVMVVKNKKLGVIYRGVQFFVITYFIWYVFISQKAYQDSETRPENSVYTKMKGTALQGDHVLDMVEYVRPSEGGDVISTILRRVVTHNQRQGTCAEHFTVPNANCSKDSDCISGKVDFDGNGQRTGRCVPYYNQTFKTCEIQTWCPIEDYAAIREPALAEAINFTVYIKNAIHFPKFKVFRGNIKPNKRNGQKYLNKCHYNEEKHPYCPIFRLGYIAEQAREKFSELCRTGGVIGVFINWKCDLDLDPSECKPTYSFRRLDLRKNLPSSGYNFRFAKYYSKDGEEFRTLIKAFGIRLDVIVHGNAGRFSIIPTIINTVTAMTSVGICSIICDWIMLTFIDKNAIYSGRKFDDVRKKLLDSTHIHDHIFFFSRPSHFPQNSPSSAMAPPTQTCQMEWPCDIPSPQCPLATSVFGHMHG
;
A
#
# COMPACT_ATOMS: atom_id res chain seq x y z
N CYS A 1 -73.01 29.29 -11.72
CA CYS A 1 -72.26 28.73 -12.88
C CYS A 1 -71.15 29.65 -13.43
N LEU A 2 -71.25 30.98 -13.38
CA LEU A 2 -70.23 31.87 -13.97
C LEU A 2 -68.90 31.95 -13.18
N ILE A 3 -68.92 31.86 -11.84
CA ILE A 3 -67.73 31.97 -10.98
C ILE A 3 -66.75 30.78 -11.14
N ASN A 4 -67.26 29.58 -11.44
CA ASN A 4 -66.41 28.39 -11.65
C ASN A 4 -65.66 28.40 -13.00
N SER A 5 -66.11 29.21 -13.97
CA SER A 5 -65.48 29.29 -15.29
C SER A 5 -64.28 30.25 -15.32
N GLU A 6 -64.29 31.31 -14.50
CA GLU A 6 -63.17 32.26 -14.42
C GLU A 6 -61.96 31.68 -13.65
N ILE A 7 -62.21 30.91 -12.59
CA ILE A 7 -61.14 30.27 -11.79
C ILE A 7 -60.43 29.18 -12.59
N THR A 8 -61.16 28.41 -13.40
CA THR A 8 -60.59 27.37 -14.27
C THR A 8 -59.81 27.95 -15.44
N MET A 9 -60.24 29.07 -16.03
CA MET A 9 -59.47 29.78 -17.05
C MET A 9 -58.21 30.46 -16.48
N GLY A 10 -58.28 31.05 -15.27
CA GLY A 10 -57.12 31.65 -14.60
C GLY A 10 -56.05 30.63 -14.19
N LEU A 11 -56.46 29.44 -13.73
CA LEU A 11 -55.55 28.34 -13.41
C LEU A 11 -54.90 27.76 -14.67
N LEU A 12 -55.66 27.59 -15.76
CA LEU A 12 -55.14 27.12 -17.04
C LEU A 12 -54.14 28.12 -17.63
N GLN A 13 -54.43 29.42 -17.51
CA GLN A 13 -53.52 30.49 -17.93
C GLN A 13 -52.26 30.53 -17.07
N PHE A 14 -52.38 30.38 -15.74
CA PHE A 14 -51.24 30.31 -14.83
C PHE A 14 -50.35 29.08 -15.07
N ILE A 15 -50.95 27.91 -15.31
CA ILE A 15 -50.22 26.68 -15.67
C ILE A 15 -49.52 26.88 -17.02
N LYS A 16 -50.21 27.49 -18.00
CA LYS A 16 -49.63 27.80 -19.31
C LYS A 16 -48.45 28.77 -19.19
N ASP A 17 -48.59 29.83 -18.41
CA ASP A 17 -47.54 30.82 -18.17
C ASP A 17 -46.36 30.23 -17.37
N TYR A 18 -46.63 29.30 -16.45
CA TYR A 18 -45.59 28.53 -15.73
C TYR A 18 -44.84 27.57 -16.65
N PHE A 19 -45.53 26.84 -17.54
CA PHE A 19 -44.89 25.95 -18.51
C PHE A 19 -44.13 26.72 -19.59
N ILE A 20 -44.62 27.88 -20.02
CA ILE A 20 -43.90 28.77 -20.93
C ILE A 20 -42.66 29.34 -20.24
N GLY A 21 -42.79 29.83 -19.01
CA GLY A 21 -41.66 30.27 -18.20
C GLY A 21 -40.64 29.17 -17.89
N PHE A 22 -41.08 27.91 -17.76
CA PHE A 22 -40.20 26.76 -17.61
C PHE A 22 -39.39 26.44 -18.87
N LEU A 23 -39.92 26.81 -20.05
CA LEU A 23 -39.24 26.66 -21.35
C LEU A 23 -38.40 27.89 -21.71
N ASP A 24 -38.38 28.93 -20.89
CA ASP A 24 -37.54 30.11 -21.11
C ASP A 24 -36.06 29.74 -20.86
N TYR A 25 -35.21 30.12 -21.82
CA TYR A 25 -33.77 29.91 -21.75
C TYR A 25 -33.07 31.23 -21.44
N GLU A 26 -32.65 31.40 -20.19
CA GLU A 26 -31.90 32.58 -19.76
C GLU A 26 -30.43 32.52 -20.20
N THR A 27 -29.95 33.61 -20.80
CA THR A 27 -28.54 33.79 -21.14
C THR A 27 -28.00 35.08 -20.55
N PRO A 28 -26.78 35.09 -19.99
CA PRO A 28 -26.19 36.30 -19.47
C PRO A 28 -25.85 37.27 -20.61
N LYS A 29 -26.12 38.56 -20.40
CA LYS A 29 -25.66 39.61 -21.31
C LYS A 29 -24.14 39.74 -21.20
N VAL A 30 -23.44 39.46 -22.29
CA VAL A 30 -21.96 39.50 -22.34
C VAL A 30 -21.43 40.82 -22.90
N MET A 31 -20.32 41.32 -22.32
CA MET A 31 -19.59 42.48 -22.84
C MET A 31 -18.37 42.03 -23.65
N VAL A 32 -18.24 42.52 -24.88
CA VAL A 32 -17.08 42.21 -25.75
C VAL A 32 -16.08 43.37 -25.73
N VAL A 33 -14.91 43.13 -25.12
CA VAL A 33 -13.82 44.12 -25.03
C VAL A 33 -12.86 43.98 -26.21
N LYS A 34 -12.86 44.98 -27.12
CA LYS A 34 -11.95 45.02 -28.29
C LYS A 34 -10.60 45.66 -27.95
N ASN A 35 -9.79 44.99 -27.11
CA ASN A 35 -8.42 45.43 -26.77
C ASN A 35 -7.40 44.33 -27.11
N LYS A 36 -6.45 44.64 -28.01
CA LYS A 36 -5.43 43.67 -28.48
C LYS A 36 -4.55 43.14 -27.34
N LYS A 37 -4.13 43.98 -26.39
CA LYS A 37 -3.27 43.56 -25.27
C LYS A 37 -4.00 42.58 -24.34
N LEU A 38 -5.24 42.91 -23.98
CA LEU A 38 -6.08 42.04 -23.13
C LEU A 38 -6.43 40.73 -23.86
N GLY A 39 -6.71 40.79 -25.17
CA GLY A 39 -6.98 39.61 -25.98
C GLY A 39 -5.78 38.66 -26.06
N VAL A 40 -4.55 39.17 -26.21
CA VAL A 40 -3.32 38.36 -26.17
C VAL A 40 -3.15 37.70 -24.81
N ILE A 41 -3.35 38.44 -23.71
CA ILE A 41 -3.28 37.88 -22.35
C ILE A 41 -4.33 36.78 -22.16
N TYR A 42 -5.58 37.02 -22.54
CA TYR A 42 -6.67 36.04 -22.42
C TYR A 42 -6.39 34.76 -23.22
N ARG A 43 -5.98 34.88 -24.48
CA ARG A 43 -5.61 33.73 -25.31
C ARG A 43 -4.36 33.02 -24.82
N GLY A 44 -3.39 33.76 -24.27
CA GLY A 44 -2.19 33.20 -23.64
C GLY A 44 -2.55 32.32 -22.43
N VAL A 45 -3.31 32.85 -21.48
CA VAL A 45 -3.77 32.09 -20.30
C VAL A 45 -4.60 30.88 -20.71
N GLN A 46 -5.52 31.04 -21.67
CA GLN A 46 -6.31 29.94 -22.22
C GLN A 46 -5.42 28.84 -22.82
N PHE A 47 -4.39 29.22 -23.60
CA PHE A 47 -3.44 28.29 -24.18
C PHE A 47 -2.65 27.52 -23.10
N PHE A 48 -2.21 28.19 -22.03
CA PHE A 48 -1.53 27.54 -20.90
C PHE A 48 -2.43 26.51 -20.21
N VAL A 49 -3.70 26.87 -19.93
CA VAL A 49 -4.66 25.95 -19.30
C VAL A 49 -4.93 24.74 -20.20
N ILE A 50 -5.19 24.95 -21.49
CA ILE A 50 -5.43 23.85 -22.44
C ILE A 50 -4.20 22.94 -22.55
N THR A 51 -3.01 23.53 -22.64
CA THR A 51 -1.75 22.77 -22.71
C THR A 51 -1.54 21.92 -21.46
N TYR A 52 -1.84 22.47 -20.26
CA TYR A 52 -1.79 21.71 -19.02
C TYR A 52 -2.72 20.50 -19.04
N PHE A 53 -3.99 20.67 -19.44
CA PHE A 53 -4.92 19.54 -19.52
C PHE A 53 -4.48 18.49 -20.53
N ILE A 54 -4.08 18.90 -21.74
CA ILE A 54 -3.66 17.95 -22.79
C ILE A 54 -2.38 17.21 -22.35
N TRP A 55 -1.34 17.93 -21.95
CA TRP A 55 -0.03 17.34 -21.69
C TRP A 55 0.04 16.64 -20.33
N TYR A 56 -0.40 17.29 -19.26
CA TYR A 56 -0.28 16.73 -17.93
C TYR A 56 -1.41 15.76 -17.61
N VAL A 57 -2.68 16.19 -17.76
CA VAL A 57 -3.83 15.39 -17.33
C VAL A 57 -4.09 14.22 -18.29
N PHE A 58 -4.17 14.49 -19.60
CA PHE A 58 -4.46 13.43 -20.58
C PHE A 58 -3.23 12.58 -20.91
N ILE A 59 -2.07 13.17 -21.23
CA ILE A 59 -0.90 12.38 -21.66
C ILE A 59 -0.11 11.81 -20.48
N SER A 60 0.31 12.64 -19.52
CA SER A 60 1.20 12.18 -18.43
C SER A 60 0.46 11.34 -17.38
N GLN A 61 -0.73 11.75 -16.96
CA GLN A 61 -1.52 11.06 -15.94
C GLN A 61 -2.47 10.00 -16.54
N LYS A 62 -2.61 9.96 -17.88
CA LYS A 62 -3.51 9.03 -18.59
C LYS A 62 -4.93 9.03 -18.03
N ALA A 63 -5.46 10.21 -17.68
CA ALA A 63 -6.76 10.35 -17.03
C ALA A 63 -7.95 9.92 -17.90
N TYR A 64 -7.74 9.60 -19.18
CA TYR A 64 -8.72 8.98 -20.07
C TYR A 64 -8.87 7.47 -19.82
N GLN A 65 -7.94 6.85 -19.09
CA GLN A 65 -7.99 5.44 -18.74
C GLN A 65 -8.73 5.25 -17.41
N ASP A 66 -9.50 4.18 -17.36
CA ASP A 66 -9.93 3.60 -16.11
C ASP A 66 -8.80 2.69 -15.60
N SER A 67 -8.48 2.77 -14.31
CA SER A 67 -7.34 2.06 -13.72
C SER A 67 -7.78 1.02 -12.69
N GLU A 68 -7.02 -0.07 -12.60
CA GLU A 68 -7.16 -1.12 -11.60
C GLU A 68 -5.83 -1.30 -10.85
N THR A 69 -5.84 -1.05 -9.55
CA THR A 69 -4.65 -1.08 -8.66
C THR A 69 -4.61 -2.29 -7.73
N ARG A 70 -5.66 -3.12 -7.73
CA ARG A 70 -5.80 -4.30 -6.85
C ARG A 70 -5.96 -5.57 -7.69
N PRO A 71 -4.90 -6.04 -8.35
CA PRO A 71 -4.94 -7.30 -9.07
C PRO A 71 -4.93 -8.48 -8.12
N GLU A 72 -5.47 -9.60 -8.59
CA GLU A 72 -5.24 -10.91 -7.99
C GLU A 72 -3.85 -11.39 -8.43
N ASN A 73 -3.07 -11.98 -7.52
CA ASN A 73 -1.77 -12.51 -7.87
C ASN A 73 -1.52 -13.88 -7.21
N SER A 74 -0.65 -14.66 -7.83
CA SER A 74 -0.15 -15.92 -7.31
C SER A 74 1.35 -15.99 -7.52
N VAL A 75 2.06 -16.39 -6.47
CA VAL A 75 3.52 -16.53 -6.47
C VAL A 75 3.89 -17.94 -6.04
N TYR A 76 4.80 -18.55 -6.79
CA TYR A 76 5.43 -19.80 -6.45
C TYR A 76 6.93 -19.65 -6.57
N THR A 77 7.65 -20.04 -5.53
CA THR A 77 9.10 -19.95 -5.46
C THR A 77 9.73 -21.32 -5.26
N LYS A 78 10.88 -21.55 -5.90
CA LYS A 78 11.67 -22.78 -5.72
C LYS A 78 13.14 -22.46 -5.77
N MET A 79 13.90 -22.92 -4.78
CA MET A 79 15.34 -22.78 -4.76
C MET A 79 16.03 -24.04 -5.32
N LYS A 80 17.20 -23.84 -5.93
CA LYS A 80 18.09 -24.91 -6.39
C LYS A 80 19.55 -24.55 -6.13
N GLY A 81 20.31 -25.52 -5.66
CA GLY A 81 21.72 -25.40 -5.38
C GLY A 81 22.16 -26.57 -4.51
N THR A 82 23.41 -26.98 -4.68
CA THR A 82 24.04 -27.95 -3.79
C THR A 82 25.35 -27.37 -3.31
N ALA A 83 25.70 -27.66 -2.07
CA ALA A 83 26.95 -27.22 -1.48
C ALA A 83 27.57 -28.34 -0.65
N LEU A 84 28.90 -28.32 -0.57
CA LEU A 84 29.68 -29.25 0.23
C LEU A 84 30.15 -28.52 1.49
N GLN A 85 29.86 -29.10 2.65
CA GLN A 85 30.31 -28.60 3.94
C GLN A 85 31.07 -29.71 4.66
N GLY A 86 32.39 -29.73 4.48
CA GLY A 86 33.21 -30.90 4.83
C GLY A 86 32.76 -32.11 4.00
N ASP A 87 32.46 -33.22 4.68
CA ASP A 87 31.97 -34.45 4.03
C ASP A 87 30.45 -34.49 3.82
N HIS A 88 29.73 -33.45 4.23
CA HIS A 88 28.26 -33.39 4.13
C HIS A 88 27.82 -32.63 2.89
N VAL A 89 26.87 -33.21 2.14
CA VAL A 89 26.18 -32.55 1.03
C VAL A 89 24.94 -31.85 1.58
N LEU A 90 24.80 -30.56 1.27
CA LEU A 90 23.60 -29.78 1.58
C LEU A 90 22.84 -29.52 0.28
N ASP A 91 21.58 -29.97 0.24
CA ASP A 91 20.63 -29.72 -0.85
C ASP A 91 19.45 -28.87 -0.33
N MET A 92 18.48 -28.62 -1.18
CA MET A 92 17.35 -27.73 -0.92
C MET A 92 16.58 -28.09 0.36
N VAL A 93 16.54 -29.36 0.76
CA VAL A 93 15.77 -29.81 1.93
C VAL A 93 16.43 -29.37 3.24
N GLU A 94 17.75 -29.22 3.24
CA GLU A 94 18.54 -28.85 4.41
C GLU A 94 18.51 -27.35 4.67
N TYR A 95 18.51 -26.52 3.60
CA TYR A 95 18.67 -25.07 3.74
C TYR A 95 17.43 -24.25 3.36
N VAL A 96 16.40 -24.80 2.70
CA VAL A 96 15.20 -24.04 2.29
C VAL A 96 14.06 -24.20 3.28
N ARG A 97 13.41 -23.09 3.66
CA ARG A 97 12.22 -23.07 4.52
C ARG A 97 11.23 -21.94 4.13
N PRO A 98 9.92 -22.21 4.01
CA PRO A 98 9.29 -23.53 3.91
C PRO A 98 9.68 -24.24 2.60
N SER A 99 9.61 -25.57 2.57
CA SER A 99 9.98 -26.36 1.38
C SER A 99 8.94 -26.30 0.25
N GLU A 100 7.69 -25.97 0.59
CA GLU A 100 6.58 -25.84 -0.37
C GLU A 100 6.78 -24.63 -1.30
N GLY A 101 7.50 -23.61 -0.83
CA GLY A 101 7.61 -22.32 -1.49
C GLY A 101 6.34 -21.48 -1.32
N GLY A 102 6.39 -20.26 -1.83
CA GLY A 102 5.30 -19.30 -1.72
C GLY A 102 5.75 -17.89 -2.06
N ASP A 103 5.06 -16.90 -1.51
CA ASP A 103 5.49 -15.50 -1.50
C ASP A 103 6.70 -15.29 -0.57
N VAL A 104 6.82 -16.07 0.50
CA VAL A 104 7.95 -16.02 1.43
C VAL A 104 8.78 -17.30 1.37
N ILE A 105 10.09 -17.16 1.17
CA ILE A 105 11.04 -18.27 1.17
C ILE A 105 12.35 -17.87 1.83
N SER A 106 12.89 -18.75 2.68
CA SER A 106 14.13 -18.50 3.42
C SER A 106 15.20 -19.51 3.08
N THR A 107 16.44 -19.03 2.98
CA THR A 107 17.66 -19.84 2.80
C THR A 107 18.51 -19.73 4.05
N ILE A 108 18.81 -20.87 4.67
CA ILE A 108 19.73 -20.98 5.80
C ILE A 108 21.16 -20.87 5.27
N LEU A 109 21.91 -19.91 5.79
CA LEU A 109 23.31 -19.67 5.43
C LEU A 109 24.29 -20.08 6.52
N ARG A 110 23.84 -20.08 7.78
CA ARG A 110 24.67 -20.49 8.93
C ARG A 110 23.80 -21.16 9.98
N ARG A 111 24.30 -22.23 10.58
CA ARG A 111 23.61 -22.96 11.65
C ARG A 111 24.43 -22.93 12.93
N VAL A 112 23.71 -22.87 14.04
CA VAL A 112 24.23 -23.12 15.37
C VAL A 112 23.43 -24.28 15.93
N VAL A 113 24.09 -25.41 16.17
CA VAL A 113 23.43 -26.68 16.43
C VAL A 113 23.76 -27.15 17.84
N THR A 114 22.72 -27.53 18.59
CA THR A 114 22.85 -28.18 19.89
C THR A 114 22.31 -29.60 19.76
N HIS A 115 23.22 -30.57 19.74
CA HIS A 115 22.88 -31.98 19.57
C HIS A 115 22.41 -32.62 20.87
N ASN A 116 21.68 -33.73 20.74
CA ASN A 116 21.34 -34.65 21.83
C ASN A 116 20.68 -33.97 23.04
N GLN A 117 19.84 -32.95 22.81
CA GLN A 117 19.04 -32.40 23.89
C GLN A 117 18.01 -33.43 24.34
N ARG A 118 17.85 -33.64 25.63
CA ARG A 118 16.81 -34.46 26.23
C ARG A 118 16.10 -33.71 27.35
N GLN A 119 14.89 -34.12 27.68
CA GLN A 119 14.20 -33.59 28.86
C GLN A 119 14.93 -34.03 30.13
N GLY A 120 15.27 -33.06 30.99
CA GLY A 120 15.99 -33.33 32.22
C GLY A 120 16.22 -32.05 33.02
N THR A 121 17.21 -32.10 33.92
CA THR A 121 17.64 -30.93 34.68
C THR A 121 19.09 -30.57 34.36
N CYS A 122 19.37 -29.26 34.25
CA CYS A 122 20.70 -28.73 34.02
C CYS A 122 20.82 -27.29 34.53
N ALA A 123 22.05 -26.80 34.61
CA ALA A 123 22.37 -25.44 35.03
C ALA A 123 21.89 -24.41 33.98
N GLU A 124 21.18 -23.36 34.41
CA GLU A 124 20.75 -22.23 33.56
C GLU A 124 21.94 -21.39 33.08
N HIS A 125 21.79 -20.70 31.94
CA HIS A 125 22.82 -19.83 31.41
C HIS A 125 23.03 -18.59 32.29
N PHE A 126 24.28 -18.26 32.60
CA PHE A 126 24.65 -17.16 33.51
C PHE A 126 24.23 -15.76 33.03
N THR A 127 23.94 -15.57 31.73
CA THR A 127 23.45 -14.28 31.22
C THR A 127 21.97 -14.05 31.46
N VAL A 128 21.21 -15.09 31.83
CA VAL A 128 19.80 -14.95 32.17
C VAL A 128 19.69 -14.16 33.48
N PRO A 129 18.82 -13.14 33.57
CA PRO A 129 18.66 -12.36 34.78
C PRO A 129 18.35 -13.24 36.00
N ASN A 130 19.09 -13.03 37.10
CA ASN A 130 18.97 -13.80 38.34
C ASN A 130 19.23 -15.32 38.19
N ALA A 131 20.02 -15.74 37.20
CA ALA A 131 20.43 -17.14 37.05
C ALA A 131 21.62 -17.50 37.95
N ASN A 132 22.53 -16.56 38.23
CA ASN A 132 23.65 -16.78 39.14
C ASN A 132 23.15 -16.93 40.58
N CYS A 133 23.68 -17.91 41.30
CA CYS A 133 23.30 -18.21 42.68
C CYS A 133 24.53 -18.53 43.52
N SER A 134 24.43 -18.34 44.83
CA SER A 134 25.44 -18.80 45.80
C SER A 134 24.89 -19.91 46.69
N LYS A 135 23.59 -19.84 47.01
CA LYS A 135 22.87 -20.79 47.84
C LYS A 135 21.59 -21.26 47.13
N ASP A 136 21.10 -22.43 47.51
CA ASP A 136 19.85 -23.00 46.96
C ASP A 136 18.65 -22.08 47.19
N SER A 137 18.64 -21.32 48.30
CA SER A 137 17.61 -20.32 48.62
C SER A 137 17.48 -19.20 47.57
N ASP A 138 18.52 -18.94 46.78
CA ASP A 138 18.51 -17.91 45.74
C ASP A 138 17.68 -18.37 44.53
N CYS A 139 17.47 -19.67 44.39
CA CYS A 139 16.70 -20.30 43.33
C CYS A 139 15.29 -20.62 43.83
N ILE A 140 14.31 -19.80 43.44
CA ILE A 140 12.90 -20.04 43.81
C ILE A 140 12.36 -21.22 42.98
N SER A 141 12.01 -22.32 43.65
CA SER A 141 11.45 -23.51 43.01
C SER A 141 10.12 -23.21 42.30
N GLY A 142 9.89 -23.82 41.14
CA GLY A 142 8.66 -23.68 40.36
C GLY A 142 8.54 -22.39 39.55
N LYS A 143 9.44 -21.41 39.76
CA LYS A 143 9.47 -20.15 39.01
C LYS A 143 9.97 -20.38 37.58
N VAL A 144 9.27 -19.81 36.60
CA VAL A 144 9.67 -19.73 35.20
C VAL A 144 9.95 -18.26 34.89
N ASP A 145 11.17 -17.94 34.46
CA ASP A 145 11.50 -16.59 33.99
C ASP A 145 11.17 -16.46 32.51
N PHE A 146 10.60 -15.33 32.08
CA PHE A 146 10.22 -15.11 30.67
C PHE A 146 11.42 -15.17 29.71
N ASP A 147 12.58 -14.66 30.13
CA ASP A 147 13.84 -14.72 29.39
C ASP A 147 14.67 -15.97 29.71
N GLY A 148 14.15 -16.87 30.57
CA GLY A 148 14.79 -18.10 30.99
C GLY A 148 14.51 -19.26 30.03
N ASN A 149 15.30 -20.33 30.16
CA ASN A 149 15.19 -21.52 29.30
C ASN A 149 14.26 -22.60 29.87
N GLY A 150 13.83 -22.49 31.13
CA GLY A 150 13.01 -23.50 31.79
C GLY A 150 12.53 -23.12 33.19
N GLN A 151 11.93 -24.11 33.86
CA GLN A 151 11.42 -23.96 35.23
C GLN A 151 12.51 -24.25 36.26
N ARG A 152 12.70 -23.37 37.25
CA ARG A 152 13.69 -23.57 38.31
C ARG A 152 13.30 -24.73 39.24
N THR A 153 14.25 -25.61 39.56
CA THR A 153 14.04 -26.71 40.51
C THR A 153 14.19 -26.25 41.97
N GLY A 154 14.95 -25.18 42.18
CA GLY A 154 15.29 -24.63 43.50
C GLY A 154 16.67 -25.01 44.02
N ARG A 155 17.50 -25.67 43.20
CA ARG A 155 18.88 -26.02 43.55
C ARG A 155 19.89 -25.09 42.88
N CYS A 156 20.98 -24.77 43.57
CA CYS A 156 22.09 -23.99 43.05
C CYS A 156 23.26 -24.91 42.69
N VAL A 157 23.46 -25.15 41.39
CA VAL A 157 24.42 -26.15 40.89
C VAL A 157 25.63 -25.48 40.24
N PRO A 158 26.82 -26.10 40.28
CA PRO A 158 27.98 -25.62 39.51
C PRO A 158 27.65 -25.53 38.02
N TYR A 159 28.06 -24.43 37.38
CA TYR A 159 27.84 -24.24 35.95
C TYR A 159 28.84 -25.06 35.14
N TYR A 160 28.47 -26.30 34.83
CA TYR A 160 29.30 -27.25 34.07
C TYR A 160 30.75 -27.31 34.59
N ASN A 161 31.75 -26.99 33.77
CA ASN A 161 33.17 -27.00 34.13
C ASN A 161 33.69 -25.64 34.67
N GLN A 162 32.81 -24.74 35.11
CA GLN A 162 33.17 -23.42 35.63
C GLN A 162 33.15 -23.35 37.15
N THR A 163 33.81 -22.34 37.72
CA THR A 163 33.93 -22.13 39.17
C THR A 163 32.71 -21.47 39.82
N PHE A 164 31.85 -20.83 39.03
CA PHE A 164 30.61 -20.19 39.51
C PHE A 164 29.41 -21.13 39.42
N LYS A 165 28.34 -20.81 40.16
CA LYS A 165 27.10 -21.61 40.22
C LYS A 165 25.92 -20.86 39.61
N THR A 166 25.00 -21.62 39.01
CA THR A 166 23.73 -21.09 38.51
C THR A 166 22.57 -21.98 38.95
N CYS A 167 21.35 -21.42 38.90
CA CYS A 167 20.16 -22.16 39.26
C CYS A 167 19.95 -23.35 38.31
N GLU A 168 19.60 -24.50 38.88
CA GLU A 168 19.17 -25.65 38.12
C GLU A 168 17.74 -25.45 37.61
N ILE A 169 17.54 -25.76 36.33
CA ILE A 169 16.27 -25.68 35.64
C ILE A 169 15.88 -27.04 35.04
N GLN A 170 14.58 -27.29 34.95
CA GLN A 170 13.99 -28.39 34.20
C GLN A 170 13.68 -27.91 32.78
N THR A 171 14.40 -28.45 31.80
CA THR A 171 14.28 -28.09 30.38
C THR A 171 14.94 -29.13 29.47
N TRP A 172 15.04 -28.81 28.18
CA TRP A 172 15.87 -29.53 27.21
C TRP A 172 17.35 -29.29 27.46
N CYS A 173 18.01 -30.29 28.02
CA CYS A 173 19.41 -30.23 28.43
C CYS A 173 20.31 -31.02 27.47
N PRO A 174 21.52 -30.53 27.14
CA PRO A 174 22.12 -29.27 27.63
C PRO A 174 21.52 -28.04 26.92
N ILE A 175 21.56 -26.88 27.59
CA ILE A 175 21.06 -25.61 27.05
C ILE A 175 21.88 -25.13 25.85
N GLU A 176 21.24 -24.38 24.94
CA GLU A 176 21.84 -23.88 23.69
C GLU A 176 23.14 -23.10 23.98
N ASP A 177 23.08 -22.08 24.84
CA ASP A 177 24.21 -21.16 25.02
C ASP A 177 25.47 -21.81 25.59
N TYR A 178 25.34 -22.99 26.22
CA TYR A 178 26.48 -23.78 26.69
C TYR A 178 27.02 -24.76 25.63
N ALA A 179 26.14 -25.55 25.00
CA ALA A 179 26.51 -26.70 24.17
C ALA A 179 26.42 -26.44 22.65
N ALA A 180 26.07 -25.22 22.24
CA ALA A 180 25.94 -24.84 20.85
C ALA A 180 27.25 -24.93 20.07
N ILE A 181 27.24 -25.71 18.99
CA ILE A 181 28.32 -25.80 18.01
C ILE A 181 27.99 -24.86 16.84
N ARG A 182 28.91 -23.95 16.53
CA ARG A 182 28.78 -23.03 15.39
C ARG A 182 29.34 -23.67 14.14
N GLU A 183 28.49 -23.92 13.15
CA GLU A 183 28.90 -24.41 11.85
C GLU A 183 29.42 -23.26 10.96
N PRO A 184 30.30 -23.54 9.99
CA PRO A 184 30.75 -22.52 9.04
C PRO A 184 29.59 -21.99 8.19
N ALA A 185 29.76 -20.77 7.67
CA ALA A 185 28.80 -20.18 6.75
C ALA A 185 28.85 -20.87 5.37
N LEU A 186 27.69 -20.98 4.74
CA LEU A 186 27.51 -21.55 3.41
C LEU A 186 27.83 -20.50 2.33
N ALA A 187 29.11 -20.34 2.01
CA ALA A 187 29.57 -19.34 1.04
C ALA A 187 29.10 -19.64 -0.39
N GLU A 188 28.99 -20.93 -0.74
CA GLU A 188 28.54 -21.45 -2.03
C GLU A 188 27.10 -21.02 -2.35
N ALA A 189 26.31 -20.69 -1.32
CA ALA A 189 24.94 -20.24 -1.48
C ALA A 189 24.81 -18.98 -2.34
N ILE A 190 25.90 -18.20 -2.52
CA ILE A 190 25.93 -17.06 -3.44
C ILE A 190 25.55 -17.46 -4.89
N ASN A 191 25.86 -18.69 -5.28
CA ASN A 191 25.59 -19.23 -6.61
C ASN A 191 24.26 -19.98 -6.70
N PHE A 192 23.53 -20.12 -5.59
CA PHE A 192 22.22 -20.77 -5.61
C PHE A 192 21.23 -19.93 -6.39
N THR A 193 20.25 -20.62 -6.96
CA THR A 193 19.25 -20.01 -7.82
C THR A 193 17.86 -20.09 -7.20
N VAL A 194 17.10 -19.02 -7.36
CA VAL A 194 15.69 -18.92 -6.99
C VAL A 194 14.89 -18.81 -8.27
N TYR A 195 14.01 -19.78 -8.49
CA TYR A 195 13.00 -19.75 -9.53
C TYR A 195 11.74 -19.09 -8.97
N ILE A 196 11.29 -18.00 -9.59
CA ILE A 196 10.10 -17.25 -9.20
C ILE A 196 9.09 -17.32 -10.33
N LYS A 197 7.98 -18.03 -10.11
CA LYS A 197 6.83 -18.06 -11.00
C LYS A 197 5.77 -17.14 -10.43
N ASN A 198 5.40 -16.11 -11.18
CA ASN A 198 4.36 -15.18 -10.81
C ASN A 198 3.28 -15.14 -11.89
N ALA A 199 2.03 -15.17 -11.45
CA ALA A 199 0.84 -14.92 -12.25
C ALA A 199 0.07 -13.73 -11.66
N ILE A 200 -0.47 -12.89 -12.54
CA ILE A 200 -1.26 -11.71 -12.18
C ILE A 200 -2.54 -11.70 -13.02
N HIS A 201 -3.65 -11.37 -12.37
CA HIS A 201 -4.95 -11.27 -12.99
C HIS A 201 -5.60 -9.94 -12.62
N PHE A 202 -6.03 -9.21 -13.63
CA PHE A 202 -6.78 -7.96 -13.53
C PHE A 202 -8.26 -8.26 -13.74
N PRO A 203 -9.05 -8.57 -12.68
CA PRO A 203 -10.41 -9.05 -12.83
C PRO A 203 -11.34 -8.03 -13.50
N LYS A 204 -11.13 -6.72 -13.28
CA LYS A 204 -11.93 -5.67 -13.94
C LYS A 204 -11.77 -5.71 -15.46
N PHE A 205 -10.56 -5.94 -15.94
CA PHE A 205 -10.26 -5.98 -17.38
C PHE A 205 -10.21 -7.40 -17.97
N LYS A 206 -10.33 -8.44 -17.14
CA LYS A 206 -10.21 -9.86 -17.49
C LYS A 206 -8.89 -10.21 -18.19
N VAL A 207 -7.79 -9.57 -17.77
CA VAL A 207 -6.46 -9.80 -18.34
C VAL A 207 -5.63 -10.65 -17.39
N PHE A 208 -5.21 -11.83 -17.87
CA PHE A 208 -4.29 -12.72 -17.18
C PHE A 208 -2.89 -12.65 -17.80
N ARG A 209 -1.87 -12.49 -16.95
CA ARG A 209 -0.46 -12.45 -17.34
C ARG A 209 0.40 -13.24 -16.37
N GLY A 210 1.57 -13.63 -16.85
CA GLY A 210 2.58 -14.30 -16.04
C GLY A 210 3.96 -13.87 -16.49
N ASN A 211 4.93 -13.97 -15.58
CA ASN A 211 6.30 -13.50 -15.84
C ASN A 211 7.09 -14.38 -16.83
N ILE A 212 6.61 -15.59 -17.09
CA ILE A 212 7.24 -16.54 -18.00
C ILE A 212 6.55 -16.44 -19.36
N LYS A 213 7.31 -16.14 -20.42
CA LYS A 213 6.77 -16.11 -21.78
C LYS A 213 6.21 -17.50 -22.16
N PRO A 214 4.98 -17.58 -22.69
CA PRO A 214 4.39 -18.83 -23.17
C PRO A 214 5.00 -19.21 -24.53
N ASN A 215 6.29 -19.56 -24.58
CA ASN A 215 6.93 -19.95 -25.83
C ASN A 215 6.92 -21.48 -26.00
N LYS A 216 6.16 -21.97 -26.98
CA LYS A 216 5.74 -23.37 -27.14
C LYS A 216 6.81 -24.36 -27.60
N ARG A 217 7.95 -23.93 -28.19
CA ARG A 217 8.93 -24.86 -28.82
C ARG A 217 10.25 -25.04 -28.08
N ASN A 218 10.77 -24.00 -27.42
CA ASN A 218 12.09 -24.01 -26.76
C ASN A 218 12.07 -23.55 -25.29
N GLY A 219 10.89 -23.39 -24.69
CA GLY A 219 10.75 -22.87 -23.32
C GLY A 219 11.58 -23.63 -22.29
N GLN A 220 11.57 -24.97 -22.34
CA GLN A 220 12.34 -25.78 -21.40
C GLN A 220 13.86 -25.61 -21.57
N LYS A 221 14.36 -25.55 -22.82
CA LYS A 221 15.79 -25.34 -23.10
C LYS A 221 16.25 -23.95 -22.63
N TYR A 222 15.40 -22.94 -22.78
CA TYR A 222 15.65 -21.59 -22.26
C TYR A 222 15.68 -21.57 -20.74
N LEU A 223 14.66 -22.13 -20.07
CA LEU A 223 14.57 -22.18 -18.61
C LEU A 223 15.74 -22.93 -17.97
N ASN A 224 16.32 -23.92 -18.64
CA ASN A 224 17.47 -24.66 -18.10
C ASN A 224 18.79 -23.85 -18.11
N LYS A 225 18.90 -22.80 -18.93
CA LYS A 225 20.16 -22.05 -19.12
C LYS A 225 20.06 -20.56 -18.78
N CYS A 226 18.85 -20.01 -18.69
CA CYS A 226 18.69 -18.58 -18.49
C CYS A 226 19.04 -18.18 -17.06
N HIS A 227 19.62 -16.99 -16.94
CA HIS A 227 19.69 -16.25 -15.69
C HIS A 227 19.08 -14.88 -15.93
N TYR A 228 18.36 -14.37 -14.93
CA TYR A 228 17.77 -13.05 -15.01
C TYR A 228 18.84 -11.98 -15.21
N ASN A 229 18.56 -11.08 -16.15
CA ASN A 229 19.30 -9.87 -16.38
C ASN A 229 18.32 -8.84 -16.96
N GLU A 230 18.37 -7.61 -16.46
CA GLU A 230 17.41 -6.57 -16.80
C GLU A 230 17.36 -6.25 -18.31
N GLU A 231 18.52 -6.22 -18.97
CA GLU A 231 18.62 -5.87 -20.39
C GLU A 231 18.55 -7.12 -21.29
N LYS A 232 19.33 -8.16 -20.95
CA LYS A 232 19.51 -9.34 -21.83
C LYS A 232 18.36 -10.34 -21.72
N HIS A 233 17.87 -10.59 -20.51
CA HIS A 233 16.92 -11.67 -20.22
C HIS A 233 15.84 -11.26 -19.18
N PRO A 234 15.01 -10.24 -19.47
CA PRO A 234 14.03 -9.70 -18.51
C PRO A 234 12.89 -10.68 -18.15
N TYR A 235 12.66 -11.70 -18.99
CA TYR A 235 11.62 -12.73 -18.76
C TYR A 235 12.18 -14.02 -18.15
N CYS A 236 13.46 -14.08 -17.79
CA CYS A 236 13.99 -15.27 -17.11
C CYS A 236 13.55 -15.27 -15.64
N PRO A 237 12.83 -16.31 -15.17
CA PRO A 237 12.36 -16.37 -13.78
C PRO A 237 13.43 -16.84 -12.79
N ILE A 238 14.68 -17.02 -13.21
CA ILE A 238 15.75 -17.64 -12.41
C ILE A 238 16.76 -16.59 -11.99
N PHE A 239 16.82 -16.33 -10.69
CA PHE A 239 17.67 -15.32 -10.07
C PHE A 239 18.77 -15.99 -9.25
N ARG A 240 20.01 -15.49 -9.32
CA ARG A 240 21.07 -15.93 -8.41
C ARG A 240 20.95 -15.20 -7.07
N LEU A 241 21.19 -15.87 -5.95
CA LEU A 241 21.15 -15.23 -4.63
C LEU A 241 22.18 -14.10 -4.51
N GLY A 242 23.38 -14.29 -5.06
CA GLY A 242 24.39 -13.23 -5.14
C GLY A 242 23.93 -12.00 -5.90
N TYR A 243 23.22 -12.19 -7.02
CA TYR A 243 22.64 -11.09 -7.79
C TYR A 243 21.58 -10.34 -6.99
N ILE A 244 20.69 -11.06 -6.29
CA ILE A 244 19.66 -10.43 -5.44
C ILE A 244 20.31 -9.60 -4.33
N ALA A 245 21.34 -10.14 -3.66
CA ALA A 245 22.04 -9.44 -2.59
C ALA A 245 22.77 -8.17 -3.10
N GLU A 246 23.44 -8.28 -4.25
CA GLU A 246 24.11 -7.15 -4.89
C GLU A 246 23.14 -6.04 -5.30
N GLN A 247 22.01 -6.40 -5.93
CA GLN A 247 20.97 -5.43 -6.31
C GLN A 247 20.31 -4.77 -5.09
N ALA A 248 20.20 -5.50 -3.97
CA ALA A 248 19.75 -4.93 -2.69
C ALA A 248 20.84 -4.07 -1.99
N ARG A 249 22.03 -3.94 -2.58
CA ARG A 249 23.21 -3.23 -2.04
C ARG A 249 23.72 -3.81 -0.72
N GLU A 250 23.72 -5.14 -0.60
CA GLU A 250 24.16 -5.86 0.59
C GLU A 250 25.35 -6.77 0.27
N LYS A 251 26.29 -6.88 1.23
CA LYS A 251 27.41 -7.83 1.13
C LYS A 251 26.94 -9.22 1.56
N PHE A 252 27.10 -10.21 0.68
CA PHE A 252 26.68 -11.59 0.97
C PHE A 252 27.33 -12.16 2.24
N SER A 253 28.59 -11.80 2.53
CA SER A 253 29.31 -12.21 3.75
C SER A 253 28.63 -11.73 5.05
N GLU A 254 28.06 -10.53 5.07
CA GLU A 254 27.33 -10.02 6.24
C GLU A 254 25.99 -10.74 6.38
N LEU A 255 25.30 -11.01 5.27
CA LEU A 255 24.06 -11.80 5.27
C LEU A 255 24.30 -13.23 5.79
N CYS A 256 25.45 -13.84 5.50
CA CYS A 256 25.83 -15.13 6.09
C CYS A 256 26.01 -15.06 7.63
N ARG A 257 26.45 -13.92 8.16
CA ARG A 257 26.76 -13.74 9.58
C ARG A 257 25.52 -13.42 10.41
N THR A 258 24.74 -12.44 10.00
CA THR A 258 23.58 -11.92 10.76
C THR A 258 22.25 -12.41 10.22
N GLY A 259 22.21 -12.86 8.96
CA GLY A 259 20.97 -12.96 8.21
C GLY A 259 20.42 -11.59 7.81
N GLY A 260 19.31 -11.60 7.06
CA GLY A 260 18.58 -10.40 6.66
C GLY A 260 17.29 -10.73 5.91
N VAL A 261 16.45 -9.73 5.72
CA VAL A 261 15.19 -9.86 4.97
C VAL A 261 15.28 -8.99 3.72
N ILE A 262 15.11 -9.60 2.55
CA ILE A 262 15.19 -8.92 1.25
C ILE A 262 13.83 -9.04 0.55
N GLY A 263 13.27 -7.91 0.16
CA GLY A 263 12.07 -7.82 -0.66
C GLY A 263 12.43 -7.94 -2.14
N VAL A 264 11.74 -8.85 -2.83
CA VAL A 264 11.76 -9.01 -4.28
C VAL A 264 10.47 -8.42 -4.83
N PHE A 265 10.54 -7.21 -5.37
CA PHE A 265 9.37 -6.49 -5.87
C PHE A 265 9.16 -6.80 -7.34
N ILE A 266 7.97 -7.29 -7.69
CA ILE A 266 7.54 -7.54 -9.06
C ILE A 266 6.47 -6.50 -9.40
N ASN A 267 6.82 -5.50 -10.21
CA ASN A 267 5.93 -4.42 -10.59
C ASN A 267 5.38 -4.65 -12.00
N TRP A 268 4.06 -4.73 -12.11
CA TRP A 268 3.29 -4.82 -13.34
C TRP A 268 2.63 -3.47 -13.62
N LYS A 269 3.28 -2.63 -14.43
CA LYS A 269 2.69 -1.38 -14.91
C LYS A 269 2.24 -1.58 -16.35
N CYS A 270 0.96 -1.83 -16.54
CA CYS A 270 0.43 -2.27 -17.82
C CYS A 270 -0.53 -1.24 -18.41
N ASP A 271 -0.23 -0.83 -19.64
CA ASP A 271 -1.14 -0.07 -20.48
C ASP A 271 -1.88 -1.06 -21.38
N LEU A 272 -3.16 -1.29 -21.11
CA LEU A 272 -4.00 -2.24 -21.83
C LEU A 272 -4.62 -1.65 -23.10
N ASP A 273 -4.29 -0.39 -23.44
CA ASP A 273 -4.60 0.17 -24.76
C ASP A 273 -3.59 -0.29 -25.81
N LEU A 274 -2.39 -0.66 -25.36
CA LEU A 274 -1.36 -1.30 -26.19
C LEU A 274 -1.60 -2.81 -26.26
N ASP A 275 -0.82 -3.49 -27.11
CA ASP A 275 -0.86 -4.95 -27.16
C ASP A 275 -0.55 -5.51 -25.76
N PRO A 276 -1.38 -6.44 -25.25
CA PRO A 276 -1.16 -7.00 -23.92
C PRO A 276 0.23 -7.63 -23.73
N SER A 277 0.98 -7.98 -24.79
CA SER A 277 2.33 -8.55 -24.70
C SER A 277 3.40 -7.58 -24.21
N GLU A 278 3.14 -6.26 -24.31
CA GLU A 278 4.00 -5.20 -23.78
C GLU A 278 3.90 -5.07 -22.26
N CYS A 279 2.84 -5.62 -21.66
CA CYS A 279 2.70 -5.75 -20.21
C CYS A 279 3.73 -6.77 -19.69
N LYS A 280 4.88 -6.24 -19.24
CA LYS A 280 6.03 -7.00 -18.74
C LYS A 280 6.31 -6.70 -17.27
N PRO A 281 6.78 -7.68 -16.49
CA PRO A 281 7.18 -7.45 -15.11
C PRO A 281 8.48 -6.67 -15.06
N THR A 282 8.60 -5.81 -14.06
CA THR A 282 9.86 -5.15 -13.70
C THR A 282 10.24 -5.54 -12.28
N TYR A 283 11.51 -5.90 -12.07
CA TYR A 283 11.99 -6.44 -10.81
C TYR A 283 12.86 -5.42 -10.10
N SER A 284 12.62 -5.24 -8.79
CA SER A 284 13.51 -4.46 -7.93
C SER A 284 13.76 -5.19 -6.61
N PHE A 285 14.91 -4.92 -6.00
CA PHE A 285 15.38 -5.64 -4.81
C PHE A 285 15.75 -4.64 -3.73
N ARG A 286 15.27 -4.87 -2.50
CA ARG A 286 15.55 -3.96 -1.38
C ARG A 286 15.55 -4.72 -0.06
N ARG A 287 16.49 -4.41 0.83
CA ARG A 287 16.48 -4.91 2.21
C ARG A 287 15.30 -4.32 3.00
N LEU A 288 14.54 -5.17 3.67
CA LEU A 288 13.32 -4.81 4.42
C LEU A 288 13.58 -4.64 5.92
N ASP A 289 14.57 -5.34 6.48
CA ASP A 289 14.92 -5.25 7.89
C ASP A 289 15.75 -4.00 8.22
N LEU A 290 15.64 -3.52 9.47
CA LEU A 290 16.36 -2.35 9.95
C LEU A 290 17.86 -2.67 10.11
N ARG A 291 18.70 -1.91 9.40
CA ARG A 291 20.17 -2.01 9.45
C ARG A 291 20.81 -1.59 10.77
N LYS A 292 20.11 -0.83 11.62
CA LYS A 292 20.72 -0.22 12.81
C LYS A 292 21.20 -1.31 13.77
N ASN A 293 22.39 -1.08 14.33
CA ASN A 293 23.12 -1.88 15.35
C ASN A 293 22.31 -2.13 16.64
N LEU A 294 21.11 -2.69 16.49
CA LEU A 294 20.25 -3.12 17.55
C LEU A 294 20.59 -4.59 17.84
N PRO A 295 20.48 -5.05 19.09
CA PRO A 295 20.72 -6.43 19.48
C PRO A 295 19.91 -7.47 18.67
N SER A 296 18.81 -7.03 18.04
CA SER A 296 17.90 -7.85 17.22
C SER A 296 18.09 -7.65 15.69
N SER A 297 19.20 -7.05 15.25
CA SER A 297 19.44 -6.88 13.81
C SER A 297 19.79 -8.21 13.13
N GLY A 298 19.22 -8.44 11.95
CA GLY A 298 19.39 -9.66 11.17
C GLY A 298 18.14 -10.54 11.12
N TYR A 299 18.30 -11.77 10.63
CA TYR A 299 17.21 -12.74 10.53
C TYR A 299 17.70 -14.11 11.01
N ASN A 300 17.08 -14.59 12.08
CA ASN A 300 17.32 -15.91 12.62
C ASN A 300 16.03 -16.53 13.17
N PHE A 301 15.98 -17.86 13.16
CA PHE A 301 14.89 -18.63 13.73
C PHE A 301 15.41 -19.95 14.28
N ARG A 302 14.64 -20.55 15.20
CA ARG A 302 14.97 -21.83 15.83
C ARG A 302 13.98 -22.90 15.39
N PHE A 303 14.48 -24.10 15.17
CA PHE A 303 13.65 -25.29 14.97
C PHE A 303 14.36 -26.51 15.54
N ALA A 304 13.62 -27.58 15.81
CA ALA A 304 14.17 -28.80 16.37
C ALA A 304 13.89 -30.00 15.46
N LYS A 305 14.82 -30.95 15.44
CA LYS A 305 14.64 -32.29 14.85
C LYS A 305 14.51 -33.29 15.99
N TYR A 306 13.34 -33.89 16.16
CA TYR A 306 13.07 -34.89 17.20
C TYR A 306 13.43 -36.28 16.70
N TYR A 307 14.00 -37.10 17.58
CA TYR A 307 14.31 -38.51 17.34
C TYR A 307 14.34 -39.26 18.66
N SER A 308 14.13 -40.58 18.62
CA SER A 308 14.25 -41.42 19.81
C SER A 308 15.54 -42.22 19.77
N LYS A 309 16.19 -42.35 20.93
CA LYS A 309 17.37 -43.19 21.12
C LYS A 309 17.18 -43.97 22.43
N ASP A 310 17.30 -45.28 22.36
CA ASP A 310 17.18 -46.18 23.52
C ASP A 310 15.87 -46.02 24.33
N GLY A 311 14.77 -45.66 23.66
CA GLY A 311 13.45 -45.44 24.28
C GLY A 311 13.25 -44.06 24.91
N GLU A 312 14.29 -43.22 24.95
CA GLU A 312 14.22 -41.83 25.39
C GLU A 312 14.02 -40.89 24.19
N GLU A 313 13.33 -39.77 24.40
CA GLU A 313 13.14 -38.72 23.38
C GLU A 313 14.30 -37.72 23.43
N PHE A 314 14.91 -37.52 22.26
CA PHE A 314 15.95 -36.53 22.04
C PHE A 314 15.53 -35.53 20.95
N ARG A 315 16.13 -34.34 21.00
CA ARG A 315 16.05 -33.39 19.90
C ARG A 315 17.40 -32.79 19.58
N THR A 316 17.58 -32.43 18.33
CA THR A 316 18.66 -31.55 17.88
C THR A 316 18.07 -30.17 17.64
N LEU A 317 18.44 -29.20 18.47
CA LEU A 317 18.02 -27.81 18.32
C LEU A 317 18.94 -27.11 17.32
N ILE A 318 18.34 -26.42 16.35
CA ILE A 318 19.05 -25.72 15.30
C ILE A 318 18.58 -24.27 15.32
N LYS A 319 19.51 -23.35 15.59
CA LYS A 319 19.34 -21.92 15.36
C LYS A 319 19.94 -21.57 14.01
N ALA A 320 19.07 -21.20 13.09
CA ALA A 320 19.43 -20.89 11.71
C ALA A 320 19.49 -19.37 11.50
N PHE A 321 20.55 -18.92 10.83
CA PHE A 321 20.71 -17.57 10.31
C PHE A 321 20.68 -17.64 8.79
N GLY A 322 20.00 -16.69 8.15
CA GLY A 322 19.78 -16.80 6.72
C GLY A 322 19.17 -15.58 6.07
N ILE A 323 18.88 -15.71 4.79
CA ILE A 323 18.16 -14.69 4.02
C ILE A 323 16.72 -15.13 3.91
N ARG A 324 15.79 -14.25 4.28
CA ARG A 324 14.38 -14.37 3.97
C ARG A 324 14.06 -13.50 2.75
N LEU A 325 13.49 -14.10 1.71
CA LEU A 325 13.01 -13.42 0.51
C LEU A 325 11.50 -13.27 0.58
N ASP A 326 11.04 -12.03 0.56
CA ASP A 326 9.61 -11.69 0.50
C ASP A 326 9.30 -11.21 -0.92
N VAL A 327 8.58 -12.01 -1.69
CA VAL A 327 8.17 -11.69 -3.06
C VAL A 327 6.89 -10.87 -3.02
N ILE A 328 7.00 -9.59 -3.34
CA ILE A 328 5.91 -8.61 -3.24
C ILE A 328 5.50 -8.22 -4.65
N VAL A 329 4.24 -8.45 -5.00
CA VAL A 329 3.72 -8.16 -6.35
C VAL A 329 2.85 -6.92 -6.30
N HIS A 330 3.20 -5.94 -7.13
CA HIS A 330 2.38 -4.76 -7.38
C HIS A 330 1.86 -4.80 -8.81
N GLY A 331 0.62 -4.39 -9.01
CA GLY A 331 0.09 -4.22 -10.36
C GLY A 331 -0.82 -3.01 -10.47
N ASN A 332 -0.65 -2.31 -11.57
CA ASN A 332 -1.48 -1.20 -11.99
C ASN A 332 -1.74 -1.40 -13.49
N ALA A 333 -2.99 -1.59 -13.85
CA ALA A 333 -3.43 -1.66 -15.24
C ALA A 333 -4.34 -0.48 -15.56
N GLY A 334 -4.11 0.17 -16.70
CA GLY A 334 -4.99 1.20 -17.26
C GLY A 334 -5.57 0.74 -18.58
N ARG A 335 -6.86 1.01 -18.82
CA ARG A 335 -7.52 0.80 -20.11
C ARG A 335 -8.43 1.97 -20.43
N PHE A 336 -8.48 2.39 -21.69
CA PHE A 336 -9.36 3.43 -22.17
C PHE A 336 -10.80 3.20 -21.73
N SER A 337 -11.40 4.24 -21.16
CA SER A 337 -12.80 4.24 -20.78
C SER A 337 -13.43 5.59 -21.08
N ILE A 338 -14.63 5.55 -21.64
CA ILE A 338 -15.34 6.75 -22.05
C ILE A 338 -15.77 7.61 -20.85
N ILE A 339 -16.09 6.98 -19.71
CA ILE A 339 -16.58 7.67 -18.50
C ILE A 339 -15.55 8.67 -17.96
N PRO A 340 -14.32 8.25 -17.56
CA PRO A 340 -13.31 9.19 -17.07
C PRO A 340 -12.87 10.19 -18.15
N THR A 341 -12.90 9.79 -19.42
CA THR A 341 -12.62 10.69 -20.55
C THR A 341 -13.62 11.85 -20.60
N ILE A 342 -14.93 11.58 -20.53
CA ILE A 342 -15.95 12.63 -20.54
C ILE A 342 -15.82 13.52 -19.31
N ILE A 343 -15.68 12.93 -18.11
CA ILE A 343 -15.55 13.71 -16.86
C ILE A 343 -14.37 14.67 -16.94
N ASN A 344 -13.18 14.18 -17.32
CA ASN A 344 -11.98 15.01 -17.41
C ASN A 344 -12.06 16.04 -18.56
N THR A 345 -12.78 15.74 -19.65
CA THR A 345 -13.02 16.71 -20.73
C THR A 345 -13.95 17.83 -20.26
N VAL A 346 -15.02 17.50 -19.53
CA VAL A 346 -15.91 18.51 -18.93
C VAL A 346 -15.15 19.36 -17.92
N THR A 347 -14.33 18.76 -17.06
CA THR A 347 -13.46 19.49 -16.13
C THR A 347 -12.49 20.41 -16.85
N ALA A 348 -11.90 19.97 -17.98
CA ALA A 348 -11.05 20.83 -18.80
C ALA A 348 -11.82 22.02 -19.38
N MET A 349 -13.03 21.79 -19.92
CA MET A 349 -13.89 22.85 -20.47
C MET A 349 -14.31 23.87 -19.41
N THR A 350 -14.73 23.42 -18.21
CA THR A 350 -15.12 24.32 -17.12
C THR A 350 -13.92 25.09 -16.56
N SER A 351 -12.74 24.48 -16.51
CA SER A 351 -11.51 25.13 -16.03
C SER A 351 -11.03 26.26 -16.93
N VAL A 352 -11.36 26.25 -18.23
CA VAL A 352 -11.11 27.41 -19.11
C VAL A 352 -11.85 28.67 -18.62
N GLY A 353 -12.96 28.51 -17.90
CA GLY A 353 -13.68 29.62 -17.25
C GLY A 353 -12.83 30.40 -16.24
N ILE A 354 -11.82 29.79 -15.62
CA ILE A 354 -10.89 30.50 -14.71
C ILE A 354 -10.13 31.59 -15.47
N CYS A 355 -9.91 31.43 -16.78
CA CYS A 355 -9.25 32.44 -17.61
C CYS A 355 -10.02 33.76 -17.65
N SER A 356 -11.37 33.73 -17.66
CA SER A 356 -12.17 34.96 -17.68
C SER A 356 -12.07 35.70 -16.35
N ILE A 357 -12.06 35.00 -15.22
CA ILE A 357 -11.89 35.61 -13.88
C ILE A 357 -10.52 36.30 -13.77
N ILE A 358 -9.45 35.63 -14.20
CA ILE A 358 -8.09 36.20 -14.18
C ILE A 358 -8.00 37.41 -15.10
N CYS A 359 -8.57 37.33 -16.31
CA CYS A 359 -8.53 38.44 -17.26
C CYS A 359 -9.41 39.61 -16.82
N ASP A 360 -10.53 39.34 -16.14
CA ASP A 360 -11.38 40.35 -15.53
C ASP A 360 -10.65 41.09 -14.41
N TRP A 361 -9.93 40.37 -13.56
CA TRP A 361 -9.08 40.96 -12.53
C TRP A 361 -7.98 41.83 -13.16
N ILE A 362 -7.26 41.31 -14.17
CA ILE A 362 -6.22 42.09 -14.88
C ILE A 362 -6.81 43.33 -15.55
N MET A 363 -7.97 43.19 -16.19
CA MET A 363 -8.66 44.29 -16.86
C MET A 363 -9.03 45.40 -15.87
N LEU A 364 -9.69 45.05 -14.76
CA LEU A 364 -10.16 46.02 -13.77
C LEU A 364 -9.01 46.64 -12.97
N THR A 365 -7.94 45.89 -12.68
CA THR A 365 -6.83 46.41 -11.86
C THR A 365 -5.80 47.21 -12.68
N PHE A 366 -5.44 46.75 -13.88
CA PHE A 366 -4.29 47.31 -14.60
C PHE A 366 -4.64 48.08 -15.89
N ILE A 367 -5.81 47.84 -16.47
CA ILE A 367 -6.19 48.39 -17.78
C ILE A 367 -7.29 49.45 -17.68
N ASP A 368 -8.06 49.48 -16.59
CA ASP A 368 -9.18 50.41 -16.37
C ASP A 368 -8.75 51.83 -15.94
N LYS A 369 -7.86 52.46 -16.72
CA LYS A 369 -7.28 53.78 -16.39
C LYS A 369 -8.29 54.94 -16.32
N ASN A 370 -9.47 54.80 -16.96
CA ASN A 370 -10.50 55.85 -17.06
C ASN A 370 -11.89 55.37 -16.59
N ALA A 371 -12.00 54.26 -15.85
CA ALA A 371 -13.29 53.65 -15.46
C ALA A 371 -14.24 53.33 -16.64
N ILE A 372 -13.71 53.22 -17.87
CA ILE A 372 -14.50 52.96 -19.08
C ILE A 372 -15.00 51.51 -19.09
N TYR A 373 -14.20 50.57 -18.57
CA TYR A 373 -14.56 49.16 -18.55
C TYR A 373 -15.43 48.83 -17.34
N SER A 374 -15.17 49.41 -16.16
CA SER A 374 -16.04 49.27 -14.98
C SER A 374 -17.42 49.88 -15.20
N GLY A 375 -17.52 51.08 -15.80
CA GLY A 375 -18.80 51.74 -16.09
C GLY A 375 -19.67 51.06 -17.15
N ARG A 376 -19.11 50.12 -17.93
CA ARG A 376 -19.86 49.29 -18.89
C ARG A 376 -20.15 47.88 -18.38
N LYS A 377 -19.35 47.39 -17.42
CA LYS A 377 -19.51 46.07 -16.81
C LYS A 377 -20.51 46.08 -15.66
N PHE A 378 -20.53 47.15 -14.87
CA PHE A 378 -21.40 47.28 -13.70
C PHE A 378 -22.46 48.35 -13.95
N ASP A 379 -23.73 47.96 -13.80
CA ASP A 379 -24.84 48.91 -13.78
C ASP A 379 -25.03 49.42 -12.34
N ASP A 380 -24.96 50.73 -12.15
CA ASP A 380 -25.29 51.35 -10.86
C ASP A 380 -26.81 51.40 -10.68
N VAL A 381 -27.34 50.46 -9.89
CA VAL A 381 -28.78 50.34 -9.61
C VAL A 381 -29.34 51.61 -8.97
N ARG A 382 -28.52 52.36 -8.22
CA ARG A 382 -28.95 53.59 -7.52
C ARG A 382 -29.24 54.73 -8.51
N LYS A 383 -28.47 54.82 -9.60
CA LYS A 383 -28.72 55.79 -10.68
C LYS A 383 -29.95 55.44 -11.49
N LYS A 384 -30.19 54.16 -11.79
CA LYS A 384 -31.40 53.73 -12.53
C LYS A 384 -32.70 54.03 -11.75
N LEU A 385 -32.69 53.91 -10.43
CA LEU A 385 -33.84 54.27 -9.60
C LEU A 385 -34.13 55.78 -9.61
N LEU A 386 -33.09 56.61 -9.64
CA LEU A 386 -33.20 58.08 -9.72
C LEU A 386 -33.63 58.57 -11.12
N ASP A 387 -33.20 57.88 -12.18
CA ASP A 387 -33.57 58.21 -13.56
C ASP A 387 -34.99 57.69 -13.91
N SER A 388 -35.36 56.52 -13.36
CA SER A 388 -36.71 55.96 -13.52
C SER A 388 -37.79 56.73 -12.74
N THR A 389 -37.42 57.55 -11.75
CA THR A 389 -38.35 58.51 -11.12
C THR A 389 -38.62 59.75 -11.98
N HIS A 390 -37.83 60.00 -13.03
CA HIS A 390 -38.01 61.18 -13.90
C HIS A 390 -38.69 60.87 -15.25
N ILE A 391 -38.89 59.59 -15.58
CA ILE A 391 -39.61 59.14 -16.78
C ILE A 391 -40.47 57.93 -16.40
N HIS A 392 -41.64 58.17 -15.81
CA HIS A 392 -42.84 57.31 -15.90
C HIS A 392 -44.03 58.02 -15.25
N ASP A 393 -44.64 58.96 -15.98
CA ASP A 393 -46.11 58.94 -16.05
C ASP A 393 -46.46 57.90 -17.13
N HIS A 394 -47.25 56.91 -16.74
CA HIS A 394 -47.62 55.69 -17.50
C HIS A 394 -46.50 54.64 -17.64
N ILE A 395 -46.35 53.81 -16.60
CA ILE A 395 -46.51 52.34 -16.65
C ILE A 395 -46.57 51.88 -15.18
N PHE A 396 -47.70 51.30 -14.78
CA PHE A 396 -47.87 50.68 -13.47
C PHE A 396 -46.95 49.44 -13.38
N PHE A 397 -45.88 49.51 -12.60
CA PHE A 397 -45.27 48.33 -12.01
C PHE A 397 -46.02 47.98 -10.72
N PHE A 398 -46.67 46.83 -10.72
CA PHE A 398 -47.14 46.19 -9.48
C PHE A 398 -45.92 45.83 -8.63
N SER A 399 -45.63 46.66 -7.63
CA SER A 399 -44.77 46.27 -6.50
C SER A 399 -45.47 45.15 -5.71
N ARG A 400 -44.87 43.96 -5.67
CA ARG A 400 -45.14 42.99 -4.60
C ARG A 400 -44.23 43.29 -3.41
N PRO A 401 -44.73 43.36 -2.17
CA PRO A 401 -43.93 43.72 -1.02
C PRO A 401 -43.06 42.55 -0.55
N SER A 402 -41.76 42.78 -0.41
CA SER A 402 -40.87 41.97 0.42
C SER A 402 -40.98 42.46 1.87
N HIS A 403 -41.64 41.69 2.74
CA HIS A 403 -41.44 41.79 4.18
C HIS A 403 -40.27 40.89 4.58
N PHE A 404 -39.17 41.51 5.03
CA PHE A 404 -38.26 40.94 6.02
C PHE A 404 -37.77 42.09 6.91
N PRO A 405 -37.89 42.00 8.25
CA PRO A 405 -37.48 43.07 9.14
C PRO A 405 -35.97 43.11 9.34
N GLN A 406 -35.44 44.32 9.45
CA GLN A 406 -34.09 44.64 9.87
C GLN A 406 -33.85 44.20 11.33
N ASN A 407 -32.68 43.61 11.61
CA ASN A 407 -31.82 44.03 12.72
C ASN A 407 -30.45 43.32 12.67
N SER A 408 -29.41 44.14 12.62
CA SER A 408 -28.02 43.89 13.05
C SER A 408 -27.63 45.13 13.87
N PRO A 409 -26.63 45.14 14.78
CA PRO A 409 -25.42 44.30 14.85
C PRO A 409 -25.16 43.76 16.28
N SER A 410 -24.21 42.86 16.56
CA SER A 410 -22.76 43.10 16.56
C SER A 410 -21.95 41.85 16.97
N SER A 411 -20.63 41.95 16.75
CA SER A 411 -19.48 41.19 17.30
C SER A 411 -19.07 39.84 16.67
N ALA A 412 -18.03 39.94 15.82
CA ALA A 412 -16.75 39.23 15.86
C ALA A 412 -16.70 37.73 16.22
N MET A 413 -16.21 36.89 15.28
CA MET A 413 -15.10 35.95 15.51
C MET A 413 -14.58 35.33 14.20
N ALA A 414 -13.29 34.99 14.23
CA ALA A 414 -12.39 34.57 13.15
C ALA A 414 -12.69 33.17 12.54
N PRO A 415 -12.04 32.76 11.44
CA PRO A 415 -12.41 31.56 10.67
C PRO A 415 -11.79 30.27 11.24
N PRO A 416 -12.45 29.10 11.15
CA PRO A 416 -11.77 27.84 11.37
C PRO A 416 -11.21 27.30 10.05
N THR A 417 -9.88 27.22 10.02
CA THR A 417 -9.10 26.21 9.30
C THR A 417 -9.65 24.81 9.57
N GLN A 418 -10.09 24.08 8.55
CA GLN A 418 -10.31 22.63 8.63
C GLN A 418 -9.04 21.90 8.21
N THR A 419 -8.28 21.49 9.21
CA THR A 419 -7.35 20.37 9.18
C THR A 419 -8.14 19.07 9.13
N CYS A 420 -7.90 18.21 8.14
CA CYS A 420 -8.35 16.82 8.16
C CYS A 420 -7.55 16.06 9.24
N GLN A 421 -8.18 15.71 10.34
CA GLN A 421 -7.72 14.63 11.22
C GLN A 421 -8.49 13.36 10.88
N MET A 422 -7.75 12.29 10.60
CA MET A 422 -8.23 10.91 10.62
C MET A 422 -8.43 10.51 12.09
N GLU A 423 -9.66 10.21 12.49
CA GLU A 423 -9.96 9.47 13.72
C GLU A 423 -10.43 8.06 13.36
N TRP A 424 -9.76 7.07 13.96
CA TRP A 424 -10.13 5.66 13.93
C TRP A 424 -11.14 5.37 15.04
N PRO A 425 -12.25 4.67 14.79
CA PRO A 425 -12.98 4.00 15.86
C PRO A 425 -12.33 2.64 16.14
N CYS A 426 -11.74 2.51 17.34
CA CYS A 426 -11.49 1.21 17.96
C CYS A 426 -12.74 0.82 18.74
N ASP A 427 -13.55 -0.09 18.20
CA ASP A 427 -14.53 -0.85 18.99
C ASP A 427 -14.18 -2.33 18.92
N ILE A 428 -13.81 -2.87 20.09
CA ILE A 428 -13.56 -4.28 20.34
C ILE A 428 -14.86 -4.90 20.86
N PRO A 429 -15.37 -5.99 20.27
CA PRO A 429 -16.24 -6.91 20.99
C PRO A 429 -15.46 -8.19 21.33
N SER A 430 -15.27 -8.44 22.63
CA SER A 430 -14.91 -9.75 23.17
C SER A 430 -16.07 -10.76 23.01
N PRO A 431 -15.80 -12.07 22.90
CA PRO A 431 -16.77 -13.06 22.44
C PRO A 431 -17.65 -13.59 23.57
N GLN A 432 -18.97 -13.65 23.33
CA GLN A 432 -19.89 -14.44 24.15
C GLN A 432 -20.03 -15.85 23.56
N CYS A 433 -19.63 -16.85 24.34
CA CYS A 433 -20.05 -18.24 24.16
C CYS A 433 -21.53 -18.41 24.49
N PRO A 434 -22.22 -19.36 23.83
CA PRO A 434 -23.23 -20.16 24.53
C PRO A 434 -22.92 -21.65 24.47
N LEU A 435 -23.11 -22.29 25.62
CA LEU A 435 -23.17 -23.74 25.81
C LEU A 435 -24.47 -24.32 25.22
N ALA A 436 -24.28 -25.43 24.49
CA ALA A 436 -24.97 -26.73 24.56
C ALA A 436 -26.47 -26.93 24.20
N THR A 437 -26.65 -28.02 23.42
CA THR A 437 -27.75 -29.03 23.34
C THR A 437 -29.06 -28.67 22.61
N SER A 438 -29.27 -29.19 21.38
CA SER A 438 -30.03 -30.42 20.97
C SER A 438 -31.55 -30.29 21.24
N VAL A 439 -32.49 -30.54 20.31
CA VAL A 439 -32.88 -31.83 19.66
C VAL A 439 -33.81 -31.60 18.43
N PHE A 440 -33.90 -32.61 17.55
CA PHE A 440 -34.88 -32.91 16.46
C PHE A 440 -34.72 -32.12 15.14
N GLY A 441 -34.54 -32.69 13.95
CA GLY A 441 -34.81 -34.04 13.43
C GLY A 441 -35.95 -33.97 12.41
N HIS A 442 -35.67 -33.99 11.10
CA HIS A 442 -36.52 -34.63 10.07
C HIS A 442 -35.87 -34.67 8.68
N MET A 443 -35.98 -35.85 8.06
CA MET A 443 -35.64 -36.23 6.69
C MET A 443 -36.44 -35.47 5.62
N HIS A 444 -35.84 -35.26 4.45
CA HIS A 444 -36.32 -35.75 3.14
C HIS A 444 -35.36 -35.33 2.01
N GLY A 445 -34.97 -36.29 1.16
CA GLY A 445 -34.23 -36.07 -0.09
C GLY A 445 -32.96 -36.89 -0.20
#